data_AF-A0A2M8JEC6-F1
#
_entry.id   AF-A0A2M8JEC6-F1
#
_cell.length_a   1.000
_cell.length_b   1.000
_cell.length_c   1.000
_cell.angle_alpha   90.00
_cell.angle_beta   90.00
_cell.angle_gamma   90.00
#
_symmetry.space_group_name_H-M   'P 1'
#
loop_
_entity.id
_entity.type
_entity.pdbx_description
1 polymer ?
#
loop_
_entity_poly.entity_id
_entity_poly.type
_entity_poly.pdbx_seq_one_letter_code
_entity_poly.pdbx_strand_id
1 'polypeptide(L)'
;MKKVILTLFLVLGSLTINAQELTWQTDMNKAVEISKKTKKPLLLFFTGSDWCGWCIRLQKEVLKTPEFAKWAKDNVILVELDFPRRAQQSPELVKQNMELQQALGVRGYPTVWFVNASKKDGKTNLEQIGSTGYVAGGPAVWLDGANKILANKKS
;
A
#
# COMPACT_ATOMS: atom_id res chain seq x y z
N MET A 1 -15.12 -52.56 -37.59
CA MET A 1 -13.91 -51.71 -37.55
C MET A 1 -14.31 -50.32 -37.08
N LYS A 2 -13.86 -49.94 -35.88
CA LYS A 2 -14.25 -48.71 -35.16
C LYS A 2 -13.69 -47.47 -35.87
N LYS A 3 -14.53 -46.48 -36.20
CA LYS A 3 -14.08 -45.13 -36.53
C LYS A 3 -14.52 -44.19 -35.41
N VAL A 4 -13.57 -43.90 -34.51
CA VAL A 4 -13.70 -42.91 -33.45
C VAL A 4 -13.37 -41.57 -34.08
N ILE A 5 -14.34 -40.67 -34.21
CA ILE A 5 -14.10 -39.27 -34.55
C ILE A 5 -14.03 -38.53 -33.22
N LEU A 6 -12.80 -38.23 -32.80
CA LEU A 6 -12.48 -37.48 -31.58
C LEU A 6 -12.38 -36.00 -31.95
N THR A 7 -13.45 -35.25 -31.75
CA THR A 7 -13.44 -33.79 -31.95
C THR A 7 -12.72 -33.14 -30.76
N LEU A 8 -11.46 -32.74 -30.98
CA LEU A 8 -10.62 -32.07 -30.00
C LEU A 8 -11.09 -30.62 -29.80
N PHE A 9 -11.80 -30.36 -28.71
CA PHE A 9 -12.18 -29.01 -28.27
C PHE A 9 -11.00 -28.41 -27.49
N LEU A 10 -10.09 -27.72 -28.19
CA LEU A 10 -8.97 -27.00 -27.56
C LEU A 10 -9.36 -25.53 -27.36
N VAL A 11 -10.03 -25.23 -26.25
CA VAL A 11 -10.24 -23.84 -25.79
C VAL A 11 -8.97 -23.38 -25.10
N LEU A 12 -8.05 -22.80 -25.87
CA LEU A 12 -6.94 -21.99 -25.35
C LEU A 12 -7.53 -20.67 -24.84
N GLY A 13 -8.00 -20.66 -23.60
CA GLY A 13 -8.34 -19.43 -22.89
C GLY A 13 -7.05 -18.67 -22.57
N SER A 14 -6.73 -17.63 -23.34
CA SER A 14 -5.70 -16.67 -22.97
C SER A 14 -6.13 -15.95 -21.69
N LEU A 15 -5.56 -16.34 -20.56
CA LEU A 15 -5.65 -15.58 -19.32
C LEU A 15 -4.88 -14.28 -19.52
N THR A 16 -5.58 -13.23 -19.94
CA THR A 16 -5.05 -11.87 -19.87
C THR A 16 -4.89 -11.53 -18.39
N ILE A 17 -3.66 -11.60 -17.90
CA ILE A 17 -3.30 -11.05 -16.58
C ILE A 17 -3.49 -9.54 -16.71
N ASN A 18 -4.66 -9.07 -16.33
CA ASN A 18 -4.94 -7.65 -16.23
C ASN A 18 -4.14 -7.13 -15.04
N ALA A 19 -2.96 -6.57 -15.31
CA ALA A 19 -2.14 -5.89 -14.32
C ALA A 19 -2.90 -4.63 -13.88
N GLN A 20 -3.85 -4.80 -12.95
CA GLN A 20 -4.51 -3.68 -12.32
C GLN A 20 -3.44 -2.87 -11.58
N GLU A 21 -3.21 -1.66 -12.08
CA GLU A 21 -2.31 -0.70 -11.44
C GLU A 21 -2.79 -0.44 -10.02
N LEU A 22 -1.83 -0.42 -9.08
CA LEU A 22 -2.11 -0.07 -7.69
C LEU A 22 -2.59 1.38 -7.62
N THR A 23 -3.77 1.57 -7.01
CA THR A 23 -4.28 2.92 -6.78
C THR A 23 -3.73 3.47 -5.46
N TRP A 24 -2.73 4.34 -5.55
CA TRP A 24 -2.21 5.10 -4.42
C TRP A 24 -3.05 6.34 -4.19
N GLN A 25 -3.51 6.54 -2.95
CA GLN A 25 -4.15 7.78 -2.54
C GLN A 25 -3.09 8.76 -2.05
N THR A 26 -3.27 10.05 -2.35
CA THR A 26 -2.49 11.14 -1.74
C THR A 26 -3.35 11.95 -0.78
N ASP A 27 -4.67 11.98 -1.00
CA ASP A 27 -5.67 12.57 -0.12
C ASP A 27 -6.05 11.60 1.00
N MET A 28 -5.79 12.00 2.25
CA MET A 28 -6.05 11.17 3.41
C MET A 28 -7.54 11.04 3.73
N ASN A 29 -8.36 12.06 3.46
CA ASN A 29 -9.80 11.99 3.67
C ASN A 29 -10.42 10.94 2.75
N LYS A 30 -10.04 10.94 1.47
CA LYS A 30 -10.46 9.94 0.50
C LYS A 30 -10.00 8.54 0.91
N ALA A 31 -8.75 8.39 1.34
CA ALA A 31 -8.24 7.11 1.82
C ALA A 31 -9.04 6.56 3.01
N VAL A 32 -9.35 7.42 3.99
CA VAL A 32 -10.17 7.07 5.17
C VAL A 32 -11.57 6.63 4.76
N GLU A 33 -12.21 7.31 3.81
CA GLU A 33 -13.53 6.91 3.31
C GLU A 33 -13.50 5.53 2.65
N ILE A 34 -12.49 5.25 1.83
CA ILE A 34 -12.32 3.94 1.18
C ILE A 34 -12.03 2.87 2.23
N SER A 35 -11.16 3.16 3.20
CA SER A 35 -10.83 2.27 4.31
C SER A 35 -12.07 1.88 5.11
N LYS A 36 -12.92 2.86 5.45
CA LYS A 36 -14.19 2.59 6.15
C LYS A 36 -15.15 1.74 5.32
N LYS A 37 -15.29 2.04 4.02
CA LYS A 37 -16.17 1.28 3.11
C LYS A 37 -15.71 -0.16 2.94
N THR A 38 -14.41 -0.37 2.85
CA THR A 38 -13.80 -1.70 2.59
C THR A 38 -13.40 -2.45 3.85
N LYS A 39 -13.46 -1.80 5.03
CA LYS A 39 -12.99 -2.29 6.32
C LYS A 39 -11.51 -2.72 6.32
N LYS A 40 -10.70 -2.11 5.44
CA LYS A 40 -9.26 -2.36 5.33
C LYS A 40 -8.46 -1.30 6.06
N PRO A 41 -7.37 -1.65 6.77
CA PRO A 41 -6.44 -0.67 7.31
C PRO A 41 -5.76 0.14 6.21
N LEU A 42 -5.19 1.27 6.60
CA LEU A 42 -4.36 2.11 5.74
C LEU A 42 -2.89 1.69 5.86
N LEU A 43 -2.21 1.62 4.71
CA LEU A 43 -0.76 1.59 4.61
C LEU A 43 -0.31 3.00 4.21
N LEU A 44 0.32 3.70 5.14
CA LEU A 44 0.84 5.06 4.93
C LEU A 44 2.34 4.99 4.63
N PHE A 45 2.72 5.29 3.39
CA PHE A 45 4.10 5.27 2.95
C PHE A 45 4.69 6.67 2.96
N PHE A 46 5.51 6.96 3.98
CA PHE A 46 6.28 8.18 4.09
C PHE A 46 7.55 8.05 3.25
N THR A 47 7.71 8.92 2.26
CA THR A 47 8.78 8.82 1.24
C THR A 47 9.34 10.19 0.84
N GLY A 48 10.53 10.18 0.24
CA GLY A 48 11.09 11.32 -0.49
C GLY A 48 11.40 10.90 -1.92
N SER A 49 10.44 11.06 -2.83
CA SER A 49 10.42 10.45 -4.17
C SER A 49 11.64 10.76 -5.03
N ASP A 50 12.29 11.90 -4.83
CA ASP A 50 13.37 12.38 -5.68
C ASP A 50 14.76 12.47 -5.02
N TRP A 51 14.87 12.13 -3.73
CA TRP A 51 16.16 12.20 -2.99
C TRP A 51 16.41 11.03 -2.04
N CYS A 52 15.40 10.24 -1.67
CA CYS A 52 15.56 9.11 -0.75
C CYS A 52 15.86 7.81 -1.51
N GLY A 53 17.15 7.45 -1.62
CA GLY A 53 17.59 6.23 -2.31
C GLY A 53 16.97 4.95 -1.75
N TRP A 54 16.84 4.83 -0.42
CA TRP A 54 16.19 3.68 0.22
C TRP A 54 14.68 3.61 -0.05
N CYS A 55 14.02 4.75 -0.23
CA CYS A 55 12.60 4.79 -0.59
C CYS A 55 12.38 4.29 -2.03
N ILE A 56 13.22 4.76 -2.95
CA ILE A 56 13.21 4.30 -4.35
C ILE A 56 13.47 2.80 -4.41
N ARG A 57 14.42 2.30 -3.59
CA ARG A 57 14.72 0.88 -3.49
C ARG A 57 13.54 0.07 -2.97
N LEU A 58 12.89 0.50 -1.88
CA LEU A 58 11.69 -0.15 -1.35
C LEU A 58 10.57 -0.21 -2.39
N GLN A 59 10.33 0.87 -3.13
CA GLN A 59 9.34 0.86 -4.20
C GLN A 59 9.67 -0.18 -5.27
N LYS A 60 10.92 -0.19 -5.75
CA LYS A 60 11.35 -1.07 -6.84
C LYS A 60 11.35 -2.54 -6.43
N GLU A 61 11.89 -2.85 -5.26
CA GLU A 61 12.07 -4.23 -4.80
C GLU A 61 10.82 -4.82 -4.15
N VAL A 62 9.86 -3.98 -3.74
CA VAL A 62 8.64 -4.43 -3.05
C VAL A 62 7.39 -3.78 -3.61
N LEU A 63 7.21 -2.46 -3.46
CA LEU A 63 5.87 -1.84 -3.60
C LEU A 63 5.35 -1.78 -5.05
N LYS A 64 6.21 -2.00 -6.04
CA LYS A 64 5.88 -2.09 -7.47
C LYS A 64 5.91 -3.53 -8.01
N THR A 65 6.08 -4.52 -7.13
CA THR A 65 6.09 -5.94 -7.53
C THR A 65 4.65 -6.49 -7.67
N PRO A 66 4.41 -7.47 -8.56
CA PRO A 66 3.11 -8.16 -8.66
C PRO A 66 2.68 -8.81 -7.34
N GLU A 67 3.62 -9.34 -6.56
CA GLU A 67 3.38 -9.96 -5.26
C GLU A 67 2.79 -8.96 -4.28
N PHE A 68 3.40 -7.77 -4.17
CA PHE A 68 2.86 -6.70 -3.35
C PHE A 68 1.52 -6.19 -3.88
N ALA A 69 1.36 -6.05 -5.21
CA ALA A 69 0.10 -5.57 -5.78
C ALA A 69 -1.08 -6.49 -5.44
N LYS A 70 -0.86 -7.81 -5.56
CA LYS A 70 -1.84 -8.83 -5.16
C LYS A 70 -2.14 -8.74 -3.67
N TRP A 71 -1.11 -8.67 -2.83
CA TRP A 71 -1.28 -8.58 -1.39
C TRP A 71 -2.01 -7.30 -0.96
N ALA A 72 -1.62 -6.14 -1.50
CA ALA A 72 -2.19 -4.86 -1.12
C ALA A 72 -3.68 -4.79 -1.44
N LYS A 73 -4.09 -5.33 -2.60
CA LYS A 73 -5.48 -5.40 -3.01
C LYS A 73 -6.37 -6.06 -1.96
N ASP A 74 -5.87 -7.08 -1.27
CA ASP A 74 -6.66 -7.83 -0.29
C ASP A 74 -6.55 -7.25 1.13
N ASN A 75 -5.44 -6.60 1.46
CA ASN A 75 -5.10 -6.31 2.86
C ASN A 75 -5.21 -4.84 3.26
N VAL A 76 -4.93 -3.88 2.36
CA VAL A 76 -4.73 -2.46 2.75
C VAL A 76 -5.26 -1.48 1.71
N ILE A 77 -5.51 -0.24 2.15
CA ILE A 77 -5.62 0.91 1.25
C ILE A 77 -4.28 1.65 1.27
N LEU A 78 -3.73 1.90 0.09
CA LEU A 78 -2.42 2.49 -0.09
C LEU A 78 -2.50 4.02 -0.06
N VAL A 79 -1.66 4.65 0.75
CA VAL A 79 -1.52 6.11 0.83
C VAL A 79 -0.05 6.48 0.69
N GLU A 80 0.26 7.36 -0.25
CA GLU A 80 1.59 7.93 -0.41
C GLU A 80 1.65 9.31 0.24
N LEU A 81 2.60 9.47 1.16
CA LEU A 81 2.90 10.71 1.86
C LEU A 81 4.31 11.13 1.46
N ASP A 82 4.40 11.80 0.31
CA ASP A 82 5.66 12.20 -0.30
C ASP A 82 6.14 13.58 0.18
N PHE A 83 7.46 13.70 0.36
CA PHE A 83 8.19 14.89 0.77
C PHE A 83 9.29 15.19 -0.27
N PRO A 84 8.90 15.56 -1.51
CA PRO A 84 9.86 15.81 -2.59
C PRO A 84 10.66 17.10 -2.34
N ARG A 85 11.86 17.18 -2.93
CA ARG A 85 12.67 18.43 -2.90
C ARG A 85 12.44 19.31 -4.12
N ARG A 86 12.11 18.71 -5.27
CA ARG A 86 11.97 19.43 -6.55
C ARG A 86 10.53 19.55 -7.02
N ALA A 87 9.71 18.53 -6.80
CA ALA A 87 8.32 18.54 -7.23
C ALA A 87 7.49 19.47 -6.33
N GLN A 88 6.66 20.32 -6.93
CA GLN A 88 5.73 21.18 -6.18
C GLN A 88 4.46 20.40 -5.83
N GLN A 89 3.99 20.59 -4.61
CA GLN A 89 2.73 20.07 -4.10
C GLN A 89 1.85 21.23 -3.65
N SER A 90 0.53 21.01 -3.60
CA SER A 90 -0.36 22.06 -3.08
C SER A 90 -0.09 22.32 -1.59
N PRO A 91 -0.30 23.54 -1.09
CA PRO A 91 -0.12 23.87 0.32
C PRO A 91 -0.91 22.95 1.26
N GLU A 92 -2.10 22.51 0.85
CA GLU A 92 -2.97 21.62 1.61
C GLU A 92 -2.36 20.23 1.74
N LEU A 93 -1.79 19.70 0.65
CA LEU A 93 -1.14 18.39 0.66
C LEU A 93 0.14 18.40 1.51
N VAL A 94 0.94 19.47 1.38
CA VAL A 94 2.14 19.66 2.22
C VAL A 94 1.74 19.70 3.69
N LYS A 95 0.73 20.49 4.05
CA LYS A 95 0.23 20.59 5.42
C LYS A 95 -0.25 19.24 5.95
N GLN A 96 -1.09 18.53 5.18
CA GLN A 96 -1.57 17.19 5.53
C GLN A 96 -0.40 16.23 5.83
N ASN A 97 0.58 16.17 4.92
CA ASN A 97 1.70 15.25 5.05
C ASN A 97 2.56 15.58 6.28
N MET A 98 2.82 16.86 6.53
CA MET A 98 3.55 17.32 7.72
C MET A 98 2.82 16.99 9.03
N GLU A 99 1.51 17.23 9.09
CA GLU A 99 0.69 16.91 10.27
C GLU A 99 0.69 15.41 10.56
N LEU A 100 0.56 14.56 9.52
CA LEU A 100 0.61 13.11 9.66
C LEU A 100 2.01 12.60 10.07
N GLN A 101 3.07 13.19 9.52
CA GLN A 101 4.45 12.87 9.90
C GLN A 101 4.68 13.15 11.40
N GLN A 102 4.22 14.31 11.88
CA GLN A 102 4.34 14.69 13.27
C GLN A 102 3.48 13.78 14.18
N ALA A 103 2.22 13.56 13.81
CA ALA A 103 1.29 12.75 14.60
C ALA A 103 1.74 11.28 14.75
N LEU A 104 2.41 10.73 13.73
CA LEU A 104 2.94 9.36 13.75
C LEU A 104 4.43 9.30 14.14
N GLY A 105 5.03 10.41 14.55
CA GLY A 105 6.42 10.46 15.03
C GLY A 105 7.45 10.01 13.99
N VAL A 106 7.17 10.22 12.69
CA VAL A 106 8.07 9.78 11.61
C VAL A 106 9.27 10.72 11.53
N ARG A 107 10.47 10.18 11.77
CA ARG A 107 11.74 10.93 11.78
C ARG A 107 12.67 10.61 10.61
N GLY A 108 12.36 9.59 9.83
CA GLY A 108 13.21 9.11 8.74
C GLY A 108 12.43 8.41 7.65
N TYR A 109 13.08 8.17 6.52
CA TYR A 109 12.47 7.57 5.34
C TYR A 109 13.34 6.41 4.79
N PRO A 110 12.72 5.36 4.23
CA PRO A 110 11.28 5.13 4.16
C PRO A 110 10.70 4.69 5.51
N THR A 111 9.52 5.20 5.85
CA THR A 111 8.70 4.69 6.96
C THR A 111 7.34 4.29 6.42
N VAL A 112 6.89 3.09 6.77
CA VAL A 112 5.57 2.57 6.44
C VAL A 112 4.79 2.34 7.72
N TRP A 113 3.64 2.98 7.86
CA TRP A 113 2.72 2.80 8.97
C TRP A 113 1.49 2.01 8.54
N PHE A 114 1.07 1.06 9.38
CA PHE A 114 -0.23 0.40 9.30
C PHE A 114 -1.14 0.98 10.37
N VAL A 115 -2.28 1.53 9.97
CA VAL A 115 -3.24 2.17 10.89
C VAL A 115 -4.67 1.78 10.57
N ASN A 116 -5.51 1.65 11.61
CA ASN A 116 -6.96 1.63 11.44
C ASN A 116 -7.49 3.06 11.46
N ALA A 117 -8.27 3.42 10.45
CA ALA A 117 -8.96 4.71 10.42
C ALA A 117 -10.37 4.57 11.02
N SER A 118 -10.66 5.40 12.02
CA SER A 118 -12.01 5.57 12.57
C SER A 118 -12.41 7.05 12.54
N LYS A 119 -13.71 7.33 12.56
CA LYS A 119 -14.19 8.69 12.84
C LYS A 119 -14.85 8.67 14.20
N LYS A 120 -14.34 9.47 15.13
CA LYS A 120 -14.96 9.72 16.44
C LYS A 120 -15.24 11.21 16.53
N ASP A 121 -16.49 11.59 16.75
CA ASP A 121 -16.94 12.99 16.88
C ASP A 121 -16.53 13.89 15.70
N GLY A 122 -16.68 13.37 14.48
CA GLY A 122 -16.32 14.09 13.24
C GLY A 122 -14.82 14.18 12.97
N LYS A 123 -13.95 13.79 13.92
CA LYS A 123 -12.50 13.77 13.76
C LYS A 123 -12.03 12.38 13.32
N THR A 124 -11.08 12.35 12.38
CA THR A 124 -10.38 11.13 12.00
C THR A 124 -9.42 10.73 13.12
N ASN A 125 -9.56 9.52 13.63
CA ASN A 125 -8.62 8.91 14.56
C ASN A 125 -7.87 7.77 13.86
N LEU A 126 -6.55 7.78 13.98
CA LEU A 126 -5.66 6.76 13.42
C LEU A 126 -5.12 5.90 14.56
N GLU A 127 -5.67 4.70 14.69
CA GLU A 127 -5.16 3.72 15.64
C GLU A 127 -3.95 3.03 15.02
N GLN A 128 -2.80 3.14 15.67
CA GLN A 128 -1.54 2.56 15.23
C GLN A 128 -1.54 1.04 15.43
N ILE A 129 -1.39 0.28 14.34
CA ILE A 129 -1.19 -1.18 14.39
C ILE A 129 0.30 -1.48 14.55
N GLY A 130 1.12 -0.82 13.73
CA GLY A 130 2.58 -0.93 13.77
C GLY A 130 3.23 -0.31 12.54
N SER A 131 4.55 -0.29 12.51
CA SER A 131 5.33 0.29 11.43
C SER A 131 6.50 -0.60 11.01
N THR A 132 6.99 -0.35 9.81
CA THR A 132 8.20 -0.95 9.24
C THR A 132 8.90 0.07 8.33
N GLY A 133 10.04 -0.29 7.78
CA GLY A 133 10.77 0.49 6.79
C GLY A 133 11.20 -0.38 5.62
N TYR A 134 12.38 -0.09 5.08
CA TYR A 134 13.03 -1.00 4.16
C TYR A 134 13.56 -2.23 4.88
N VAL A 135 13.27 -3.42 4.34
CA VAL A 135 13.79 -4.71 4.81
C VAL A 135 14.34 -5.43 3.59
N ALA A 136 15.60 -5.85 3.65
CA ALA A 136 16.23 -6.60 2.57
C ALA A 136 15.65 -8.03 2.46
N GLY A 137 15.59 -8.57 1.24
CA GLY A 137 15.05 -9.91 0.98
C GLY A 137 13.86 -9.94 0.01
N GLY A 138 13.50 -8.80 -0.58
CA GLY A 138 12.45 -8.71 -1.59
C GLY A 138 11.03 -8.77 -1.01
N PRO A 139 10.00 -8.92 -1.86
CA PRO A 139 8.62 -8.75 -1.45
C PRO A 139 8.17 -9.82 -0.46
N ALA A 140 8.62 -11.07 -0.59
CA ALA A 140 8.22 -12.15 0.31
C ALA A 140 8.57 -11.86 1.78
N VAL A 141 9.82 -11.44 2.05
CA VAL A 141 10.28 -11.13 3.41
C VAL A 141 9.58 -9.90 3.96
N TRP A 142 9.43 -8.86 3.15
CA TRP A 142 8.76 -7.64 3.57
C TRP A 142 7.27 -7.90 3.90
N LEU A 143 6.58 -8.69 3.08
CA LEU A 143 5.18 -9.06 3.27
C LEU A 143 4.96 -9.95 4.49
N ASP A 144 5.89 -10.86 4.83
CA ASP A 144 5.83 -11.61 6.09
C ASP A 144 5.86 -10.67 7.30
N GLY A 145 6.74 -9.68 7.30
CA GLY A 145 6.79 -8.63 8.31
C GLY A 145 5.48 -7.83 8.39
N ALA A 146 4.95 -7.40 7.24
CA ALA A 146 3.68 -6.68 7.17
C ALA A 146 2.50 -7.51 7.71
N ASN A 147 2.43 -8.80 7.37
CA ASN A 147 1.40 -9.72 7.87
C ASN A 147 1.46 -9.88 9.38
N LYS A 148 2.66 -10.00 9.96
CA LYS A 148 2.83 -10.07 11.43
C LYS A 148 2.35 -8.80 12.12
N ILE A 149 2.61 -7.62 11.53
CA ILE A 149 2.08 -6.36 12.03
C ILE A 149 0.55 -6.37 11.98
N LEU A 150 -0.04 -6.72 10.83
CA LEU A 150 -1.50 -6.74 10.65
C LEU A 150 -2.21 -7.80 11.52
N ALA A 151 -1.52 -8.89 11.88
CA ALA A 151 -2.05 -9.92 12.76
C ALA A 151 -2.15 -9.45 14.22
N ASN A 152 -1.35 -8.47 14.65
CA ASN A 152 -1.40 -7.86 15.98
C ASN A 152 -2.57 -6.87 16.14
N LYS A 153 -3.67 -7.03 15.38
CA LYS A 153 -4.93 -6.33 15.64
C LYS A 153 -5.37 -6.64 17.06
N LYS A 154 -5.08 -5.74 18.01
CA LYS A 154 -5.78 -5.74 19.29
C LYS A 154 -7.26 -5.61 18.96
N SER A 155 -8.01 -6.62 19.37
CA SER A 155 -9.47 -6.66 19.28
C SER A 155 -10.08 -5.60 20.18
#